data_AF-A0A7H4LU57-F1
#
_entry.id   AF-A0A7H4LU57-F1
#
_cell.length_a   1.000
_cell.length_b   1.000
_cell.length_c   1.000
_cell.angle_alpha   90.00
_cell.angle_beta   90.00
_cell.angle_gamma   90.00
#
_symmetry.space_group_name_H-M   'P 1'
#
loop_
_entity.id
_entity.type
_entity.pdbx_description
1 polymer ?
#
loop_
_entity_poly.entity_id
_entity_poly.type
_entity_poly.pdbx_seq_one_letter_code
_entity_poly.pdbx_strand_id
1 'polypeptide(L)'
;MLRAKIPVTKIKGKNMRIYLLALMAAATLLTGCDRPAKAESVSGGSGTIEAINHTHWAINHFSVDGQSGLDIIGPWQGGGGGGGCCYGVPTQWQPGMTVKVDWQTGVGDMEGFPGFGDDTKLFAWDKKMKAQNREHSQIVPVPDYTGQKTCGIKVHFLPCAQIKVTTSCYDYGNPNYPIKDPIKMEEPKVCPQ
;
A
#
# COMPACT_ATOMS: atom_id res chain seq x y z
N MET A 1 30.16 -11.32 64.48
CA MET A 1 29.09 -12.15 63.89
C MET A 1 27.76 -11.76 64.55
N LEU A 2 26.97 -10.90 63.91
CA LEU A 2 25.64 -10.50 64.42
C LEU A 2 24.54 -11.22 63.64
N ARG A 3 23.73 -12.03 64.34
CA ARG A 3 22.44 -12.56 63.86
C ARG A 3 21.36 -11.49 64.05
N ALA A 4 20.65 -11.10 63.00
CA ALA A 4 19.41 -10.35 63.10
C ALA A 4 18.21 -11.31 62.94
N LYS A 5 17.30 -11.31 63.93
CA LYS A 5 16.05 -12.07 63.94
C LYS A 5 14.97 -11.30 63.17
N ILE A 6 14.25 -11.96 62.28
CA ILE A 6 13.09 -11.42 61.56
C ILE A 6 11.84 -11.60 62.43
N PRO A 7 11.08 -10.55 62.79
CA PRO A 7 9.80 -10.71 63.47
C PRO A 7 8.69 -11.04 62.46
N VAL A 8 7.96 -12.13 62.71
CA VAL A 8 6.74 -12.49 61.98
C VAL A 8 5.56 -11.74 62.61
N THR A 9 5.04 -10.73 61.92
CA THR A 9 3.81 -10.04 62.33
C THR A 9 2.56 -10.84 61.95
N LYS A 10 1.73 -11.11 62.95
CA LYS A 10 0.48 -11.88 62.86
C LYS A 10 -0.66 -10.98 62.36
N ILE A 11 -1.14 -11.22 61.13
CA ILE A 11 -2.25 -10.46 60.54
C ILE A 11 -3.59 -10.97 61.13
N LYS A 12 -4.32 -10.12 61.86
CA LYS A 12 -5.62 -10.43 62.46
C LYS A 12 -6.72 -10.45 61.38
N GLY A 13 -7.44 -11.57 61.29
CA GLY A 13 -8.40 -11.91 60.23
C GLY A 13 -9.78 -11.27 60.29
N LYS A 14 -9.88 -9.93 60.26
CA LYS A 14 -11.19 -9.25 60.05
C LYS A 14 -11.32 -8.51 58.73
N ASN A 15 -10.22 -8.30 58.00
CA ASN A 15 -10.24 -7.53 56.73
C ASN A 15 -9.99 -8.40 55.48
N MET A 16 -9.76 -9.71 55.66
CA MET A 16 -9.42 -10.65 54.57
C MET A 16 -10.50 -10.71 53.48
N ARG A 17 -11.79 -10.58 53.83
CA ARG A 17 -12.90 -10.58 52.86
C ARG A 17 -12.88 -9.36 51.92
N ILE A 18 -12.47 -8.19 52.43
CA ILE A 18 -12.39 -6.97 51.63
C ILE A 18 -11.22 -7.05 50.65
N TYR A 19 -10.07 -7.60 51.09
CA TYR A 19 -8.91 -7.80 50.22
C TYR A 19 -9.15 -8.91 49.18
N LEU A 20 -9.86 -10.00 49.51
CA LEU A 20 -10.22 -11.03 48.52
C LEU A 20 -11.20 -10.52 47.47
N LEU A 21 -12.17 -9.67 47.85
CA LEU A 21 -13.12 -9.07 46.90
C LEU A 21 -12.43 -8.03 45.99
N ALA A 22 -11.48 -7.25 46.54
CA ALA A 22 -10.69 -6.30 45.76
C ALA A 22 -9.74 -6.99 44.77
N LEU A 23 -9.15 -8.14 45.12
CA LEU A 23 -8.32 -8.93 44.22
C LEU A 23 -9.13 -9.63 43.10
N MET A 24 -10.37 -10.06 43.40
CA MET A 24 -11.25 -10.66 42.39
C MET A 24 -11.80 -9.61 41.40
N ALA A 25 -12.02 -8.37 41.83
CA ALA A 25 -12.47 -7.27 40.96
C ALA A 25 -11.37 -6.73 40.03
N ALA A 26 -10.09 -6.88 40.41
CA ALA A 26 -8.95 -6.52 39.54
C ALA A 26 -8.64 -7.57 38.46
N ALA A 27 -9.14 -8.80 38.61
CA ALA A 27 -8.89 -9.90 37.67
C ALA A 27 -9.86 -9.93 36.47
N THR A 28 -10.97 -9.18 36.50
CA THR A 28 -12.00 -9.23 35.45
C THR A 28 -11.85 -8.15 34.36
N LEU A 29 -10.80 -7.33 34.39
CA LEU A 29 -10.55 -6.28 33.39
C LEU A 29 -9.54 -6.67 32.29
N LEU A 30 -9.19 -7.96 32.19
CA LEU A 30 -8.36 -8.50 31.09
C LEU A 30 -9.19 -9.25 30.04
N THR A 31 -10.44 -8.84 29.80
CA THR A 31 -11.11 -9.14 28.53
C THR A 31 -10.49 -8.27 27.45
N GLY A 32 -9.30 -8.66 27.01
CA GLY A 32 -8.65 -8.09 25.84
C GLY A 32 -9.59 -8.22 24.64
N CYS A 33 -9.68 -7.15 23.84
CA CYS A 33 -10.48 -7.12 22.63
C CYS A 33 -10.15 -8.33 21.75
N ASP A 34 -11.11 -9.24 21.58
CA ASP A 34 -11.12 -10.17 20.46
C ASP A 34 -11.23 -9.33 19.17
N ARG A 35 -10.09 -8.87 18.68
CA ARG A 35 -9.97 -8.58 17.26
C ARG A 35 -10.20 -9.93 16.60
N PRO A 36 -11.17 -10.08 15.68
CA PRO A 36 -11.23 -11.29 14.88
C PRO A 36 -9.84 -11.52 14.33
N ALA A 37 -9.27 -12.69 14.60
CA ALA A 37 -8.01 -13.09 13.99
C ALA A 37 -8.18 -12.80 12.50
N LYS A 38 -7.38 -11.87 11.98
CA LYS A 38 -7.26 -11.64 10.54
C LYS A 38 -7.09 -13.03 9.96
N ALA A 39 -8.09 -13.50 9.22
CA ALA A 39 -8.09 -14.84 8.65
C ALA A 39 -6.69 -15.08 8.09
N GLU A 40 -6.03 -16.17 8.51
CA GLU A 40 -4.73 -16.55 7.98
C GLU A 40 -4.86 -16.70 6.48
N SER A 41 -4.49 -15.64 5.75
CA SER A 41 -4.43 -15.63 4.31
C SER A 41 -3.12 -16.31 3.93
N VAL A 42 -3.08 -17.65 3.94
CA VAL A 42 -1.99 -18.35 3.26
C VAL A 42 -2.32 -18.40 1.77
N SER A 43 -2.06 -17.25 1.14
CA SER A 43 -1.63 -17.06 -0.23
C SER A 43 -0.79 -15.79 -0.31
N GLY A 44 0.53 -15.96 -0.35
CA GLY A 44 1.40 -15.05 -1.09
C GLY A 44 1.59 -13.63 -0.55
N GLY A 45 1.78 -13.42 0.77
CA GLY A 45 2.22 -12.13 1.33
C GLY A 45 3.67 -11.72 1.01
N SER A 46 4.17 -12.03 -0.20
CA SER A 46 5.54 -11.76 -0.65
C SER A 46 5.59 -11.21 -2.09
N GLY A 47 4.44 -10.88 -2.68
CA GLY A 47 4.40 -10.22 -3.99
C GLY A 47 4.82 -8.75 -3.89
N THR A 48 5.13 -8.16 -5.04
CA THR A 48 5.49 -6.74 -5.17
C THR A 48 4.29 -5.92 -5.63
N ILE A 49 4.32 -4.61 -5.35
CA ILE A 49 3.45 -3.64 -6.02
C ILE A 49 4.26 -3.05 -7.16
N GLU A 50 3.91 -3.40 -8.39
CA GLU A 50 4.56 -2.88 -9.58
C GLU A 50 3.60 -2.02 -10.40
N ALA A 51 4.13 -1.28 -11.36
CA ALA A 51 3.27 -0.55 -12.27
C ALA A 51 3.89 -0.30 -13.64
N ILE A 52 3.02 -0.15 -14.62
CA ILE A 52 3.34 0.19 -16.00
C ILE A 52 2.58 1.47 -16.33
N ASN A 53 3.31 2.51 -16.68
CA ASN A 53 2.75 3.78 -17.08
C ASN A 53 2.66 3.86 -18.61
N HIS A 54 1.44 3.84 -19.14
CA HIS A 54 1.18 3.98 -20.58
C HIS A 54 0.98 5.42 -21.02
N THR A 55 1.09 6.37 -20.08
CA THR A 55 0.75 7.78 -20.27
C THR A 55 1.96 8.65 -20.50
N HIS A 56 1.71 9.87 -20.98
CA HIS A 56 2.73 10.90 -21.15
C HIS A 56 3.05 11.66 -19.86
N TRP A 57 2.28 11.45 -18.80
CA TRP A 57 2.55 12.03 -17.48
C TRP A 57 3.49 11.13 -16.69
N ALA A 58 4.29 11.68 -15.79
CA ALA A 58 4.96 10.89 -14.77
C ALA A 58 3.96 10.49 -13.68
N ILE A 59 4.16 9.33 -13.07
CA ILE A 59 3.50 8.90 -11.83
C ILE A 59 4.46 9.18 -10.68
N ASN A 60 4.22 10.28 -9.96
CA ASN A 60 5.11 10.77 -8.91
C ASN A 60 5.08 9.89 -7.66
N HIS A 61 3.96 9.25 -7.38
CA HIS A 61 3.78 8.21 -6.37
C HIS A 61 2.44 7.52 -6.58
N PHE A 62 2.30 6.31 -6.05
CA PHE A 62 1.01 5.61 -6.02
C PHE A 62 0.93 4.61 -4.86
N SER A 63 -0.29 4.17 -4.56
CA SER A 63 -0.56 3.13 -3.57
C SER A 63 -1.71 2.23 -4.00
N VAL A 64 -1.72 1.01 -3.50
CA VAL A 64 -2.82 0.05 -3.62
C VAL A 64 -3.32 -0.30 -2.22
N ASP A 65 -4.58 -0.04 -1.94
CA ASP A 65 -5.21 -0.19 -0.62
C ASP A 65 -4.42 0.51 0.49
N GLY A 66 -3.83 1.66 0.18
CA GLY A 66 -2.98 2.45 1.08
C GLY A 66 -1.54 1.94 1.22
N GLN A 67 -1.18 0.83 0.58
CA GLN A 67 0.20 0.33 0.55
C GLN A 67 0.96 0.95 -0.61
N SER A 68 2.06 1.66 -0.32
CA SER A 68 2.84 2.40 -1.32
C SER A 68 3.49 1.47 -2.35
N GLY A 69 3.30 1.79 -3.64
CA GLY A 69 4.25 1.42 -4.69
C GLY A 69 5.45 2.35 -4.57
N LEU A 70 6.61 1.83 -4.18
CA LEU A 70 7.80 2.63 -3.80
C LEU A 70 8.50 3.36 -4.97
N ASP A 71 7.92 3.32 -6.17
CA ASP A 71 8.59 3.74 -7.39
C ASP A 71 7.95 4.99 -8.01
N ILE A 72 8.78 5.85 -8.60
CA ILE A 72 8.37 6.98 -9.45
C ILE A 72 8.50 6.52 -10.89
N ILE A 73 7.42 6.62 -11.66
CA ILE A 73 7.37 6.04 -13.00
C ILE A 73 7.29 7.15 -14.03
N GLY A 74 8.33 7.26 -14.86
CA GLY A 74 8.35 8.24 -15.93
C GLY A 74 7.30 7.96 -17.01
N PRO A 75 7.08 8.91 -17.93
CA PRO A 75 6.20 8.73 -19.09
C PRO A 75 6.56 7.49 -19.91
N TRP A 76 5.57 6.66 -20.27
CA TRP A 76 5.74 5.48 -21.12
C TRP A 76 6.82 4.49 -20.62
N GLN A 77 6.85 4.24 -19.31
CA GLN A 77 7.82 3.35 -18.67
C GLN A 77 7.13 2.29 -17.81
N GLY A 78 7.80 1.14 -17.67
CA GLY A 78 7.49 0.18 -16.60
C GLY A 78 8.38 0.45 -15.39
N GLY A 79 7.80 0.49 -14.19
CA GLY A 79 8.52 0.40 -12.93
C GLY A 79 8.68 -1.06 -12.53
N GLY A 80 9.91 -1.55 -12.41
CA GLY A 80 10.23 -2.96 -12.15
C GLY A 80 10.74 -3.20 -10.73
N GLY A 81 9.98 -3.96 -9.93
CA GLY A 81 10.47 -4.73 -8.78
C GLY A 81 11.00 -3.98 -7.54
N GLY A 82 11.14 -2.65 -7.56
CA GLY A 82 11.46 -1.87 -6.37
C GLY A 82 10.24 -1.52 -5.51
N GLY A 83 9.05 -1.68 -6.06
CA GLY A 83 7.79 -1.22 -5.50
C GLY A 83 7.23 -2.14 -4.42
N GLY A 84 7.07 -1.58 -3.22
CA GLY A 84 6.30 -2.11 -2.09
C GLY A 84 6.35 -3.63 -1.91
N CYS A 85 7.25 -4.13 -1.05
CA CYS A 85 7.23 -5.55 -0.72
C CYS A 85 5.88 -5.97 -0.15
N CYS A 86 5.62 -7.27 -0.22
CA CYS A 86 4.71 -7.95 0.68
C CYS A 86 3.21 -7.70 0.40
N TYR A 87 2.86 -7.28 -0.81
CA TYR A 87 1.45 -7.22 -1.24
C TYR A 87 0.96 -8.63 -1.56
N GLY A 88 -0.15 -9.03 -0.94
CA GLY A 88 -0.77 -10.34 -1.12
C GLY A 88 -2.27 -10.20 -1.31
N VAL A 89 -2.81 -10.99 -2.24
CA VAL A 89 -4.25 -11.13 -2.45
C VAL A 89 -4.75 -12.43 -1.77
N PRO A 90 -6.03 -12.51 -1.36
CA PRO A 90 -6.62 -13.73 -0.84
C PRO A 90 -6.35 -14.97 -1.71
N THR A 91 -6.21 -16.14 -1.09
CA THR A 91 -5.95 -17.41 -1.80
C THR A 91 -6.99 -17.77 -2.84
N GLN A 92 -8.25 -17.48 -2.53
CA GLN A 92 -9.37 -17.73 -3.42
C GLN A 92 -9.89 -16.38 -3.89
N TRP A 93 -9.94 -16.21 -5.22
CA TRP A 93 -10.63 -15.06 -5.79
C TRP A 93 -12.14 -15.19 -5.52
N GLN A 94 -12.80 -14.04 -5.35
CA GLN A 94 -14.25 -13.97 -5.23
C GLN A 94 -14.81 -12.91 -6.19
N PRO A 95 -15.99 -13.16 -6.80
CA PRO A 95 -16.67 -12.15 -7.59
C PRO A 95 -16.87 -10.85 -6.82
N GLY A 96 -16.52 -9.73 -7.46
CA GLY A 96 -16.64 -8.39 -6.86
C GLY A 96 -15.44 -7.93 -6.04
N MET A 97 -14.35 -8.71 -5.99
CA MET A 97 -13.08 -8.21 -5.43
C MET A 97 -12.60 -6.96 -6.17
N THR A 98 -12.21 -5.96 -5.39
CA THR A 98 -11.71 -4.67 -5.87
C THR A 98 -10.51 -4.25 -5.06
N VAL A 99 -9.74 -3.33 -5.62
CA VAL A 99 -8.67 -2.60 -4.91
C VAL A 99 -8.86 -1.12 -5.13
N LYS A 100 -8.48 -0.31 -4.15
CA LYS A 100 -8.39 1.14 -4.29
C LYS A 100 -6.97 1.51 -4.69
N VAL A 101 -6.83 2.27 -5.76
CA VAL A 101 -5.55 2.83 -6.19
C VAL A 101 -5.61 4.34 -6.08
N ASP A 102 -4.64 4.91 -5.38
CA ASP A 102 -4.43 6.36 -5.27
C ASP A 102 -3.09 6.69 -5.93
N TRP A 103 -3.02 7.72 -6.77
CA TRP A 103 -1.77 8.11 -7.43
C TRP A 103 -1.75 9.60 -7.77
N GLN A 104 -0.53 10.13 -7.91
CA GLN A 104 -0.31 11.49 -8.37
C GLN A 104 0.38 11.50 -9.74
N THR A 105 -0.20 12.22 -10.70
CA THR A 105 0.47 12.51 -11.97
C THR A 105 1.23 13.83 -11.90
N GLY A 106 2.32 13.98 -12.65
CA GLY A 106 3.06 15.22 -12.82
C GLY A 106 3.79 15.30 -14.16
N VAL A 107 4.34 16.47 -14.48
CA VAL A 107 5.18 16.63 -15.67
C VAL A 107 6.45 15.82 -15.49
N GLY A 108 6.74 14.93 -16.45
CA GLY A 108 7.86 13.99 -16.38
C GLY A 108 9.13 14.45 -17.07
N ASP A 109 9.18 15.66 -17.60
CA ASP A 109 10.36 16.24 -18.26
C ASP A 109 11.04 17.33 -17.41
N MET A 110 12.19 17.79 -17.90
CA MET A 110 12.99 18.85 -17.26
C MET A 110 12.81 20.20 -17.97
N GLU A 111 11.69 20.43 -18.64
CA GLU A 111 11.48 21.66 -19.40
C GLU A 111 11.61 22.89 -18.49
N GLY A 112 12.45 23.84 -18.89
CA GLY A 112 12.71 25.06 -18.14
C GLY A 112 13.51 24.86 -16.84
N PHE A 113 14.13 23.70 -16.62
CA PHE A 113 15.01 23.47 -15.48
C PHE A 113 16.18 24.46 -15.50
N PRO A 114 16.37 25.29 -14.45
CA PRO A 114 17.32 26.40 -14.47
C PRO A 114 18.77 25.98 -14.24
N GLY A 115 19.04 24.67 -14.09
CA GLY A 115 20.30 24.16 -13.57
C GLY A 115 20.38 24.29 -12.05
N PHE A 116 21.50 23.82 -11.51
CA PHE A 116 21.83 23.98 -10.08
C PHE A 116 22.62 25.28 -9.85
N GLY A 117 22.64 25.78 -8.61
CA GLY A 117 23.46 26.93 -8.19
C GLY A 117 22.72 28.26 -8.02
N ASP A 118 21.44 28.32 -8.40
CA ASP A 118 20.53 29.42 -8.07
C ASP A 118 19.26 28.84 -7.44
N ASP A 119 19.27 28.75 -6.10
CA ASP A 119 18.19 28.14 -5.34
C ASP A 119 16.85 28.85 -5.55
N THR A 120 16.88 30.18 -5.79
CA THR A 120 15.65 30.95 -6.02
C THR A 120 14.97 30.51 -7.31
N LYS A 121 15.74 30.35 -8.39
CA LYS A 121 15.21 29.82 -9.66
C LYS A 121 14.81 28.36 -9.53
N LEU A 122 15.60 27.55 -8.84
CA LEU A 122 15.31 26.13 -8.62
C LEU A 122 13.97 25.94 -7.89
N PHE A 123 13.73 26.68 -6.81
CA PHE A 123 12.47 26.61 -6.06
C PHE A 123 11.29 27.17 -6.86
N ALA A 124 11.48 28.23 -7.63
CA ALA A 124 10.43 28.75 -8.51
C ALA A 124 10.03 27.72 -9.57
N TRP A 125 11.01 27.03 -10.15
CA TRP A 125 10.78 25.94 -11.09
C TRP A 125 10.08 24.74 -10.41
N ASP A 126 10.58 24.25 -9.28
CA ASP A 126 9.95 23.16 -8.51
C ASP A 126 8.48 23.47 -8.15
N LYS A 127 8.20 24.70 -7.71
CA LYS A 127 6.83 25.16 -7.43
C LYS A 127 5.95 25.13 -8.69
N LYS A 128 6.48 25.57 -9.84
CA LYS A 128 5.78 25.50 -11.13
C LYS A 128 5.49 24.06 -11.53
N MET A 129 6.44 23.15 -11.33
CA MET A 129 6.26 21.73 -11.64
C MET A 129 5.19 21.11 -10.73
N LYS A 130 5.28 21.32 -9.42
CA LYS A 130 4.29 20.82 -8.43
C LYS A 130 2.88 21.36 -8.66
N ALA A 131 2.72 22.59 -9.15
CA ALA A 131 1.41 23.15 -9.47
C ALA A 131 0.68 22.40 -10.61
N GLN A 132 1.42 21.63 -11.42
CA GLN A 132 0.86 20.82 -12.49
C GLN A 132 0.50 19.40 -12.01
N ASN A 133 0.86 19.03 -10.78
CA ASN A 133 0.51 17.73 -10.24
C ASN A 133 -1.01 17.58 -10.07
N ARG A 134 -1.51 16.37 -10.26
CA ARG A 134 -2.92 16.02 -10.05
C ARG A 134 -3.00 14.74 -9.24
N GLU A 135 -3.86 14.75 -8.23
CA GLU A 135 -4.19 13.58 -7.44
C GLU A 135 -5.35 12.84 -8.07
N HIS A 136 -5.28 11.52 -8.06
CA HIS A 136 -6.28 10.62 -8.61
C HIS A 136 -6.58 9.50 -7.63
N SER A 137 -7.79 8.96 -7.73
CA SER A 137 -8.25 7.85 -6.91
C SER A 137 -9.26 7.03 -7.70
N GLN A 138 -9.07 5.71 -7.76
CA GLN A 138 -10.01 4.83 -8.44
C GLN A 138 -10.12 3.48 -7.70
N ILE A 139 -11.35 2.99 -7.60
CA ILE A 139 -11.61 1.60 -7.20
C ILE A 139 -11.78 0.79 -8.47
N VAL A 140 -10.99 -0.27 -8.62
CA VAL A 140 -11.01 -1.11 -9.82
C VAL A 140 -11.16 -2.59 -9.46
N PRO A 141 -11.87 -3.37 -10.30
CA PRO A 141 -12.01 -4.80 -10.09
C PRO A 141 -10.65 -5.50 -10.22
N VAL A 142 -10.43 -6.49 -9.38
CA VAL A 142 -9.31 -7.43 -9.52
C VAL A 142 -9.75 -8.55 -10.45
N PRO A 143 -9.08 -8.76 -11.60
CA PRO A 143 -9.42 -9.86 -12.51
C PRO A 143 -9.36 -11.23 -11.82
N ASP A 144 -10.21 -12.15 -12.26
CA ASP A 144 -10.26 -13.51 -11.75
C ASP A 144 -8.91 -14.23 -11.94
N TYR A 145 -8.34 -14.68 -10.83
CA TYR A 145 -7.11 -15.46 -10.78
C TYR A 145 -7.33 -16.89 -10.28
N THR A 146 -8.57 -17.39 -10.31
CA THR A 146 -8.91 -18.78 -9.96
C THR A 146 -8.05 -19.76 -10.76
N GLY A 147 -7.41 -20.69 -10.05
CA GLY A 147 -6.50 -21.68 -10.65
C GLY A 147 -5.15 -21.12 -11.13
N GLN A 148 -4.84 -19.85 -10.86
CA GLN A 148 -3.59 -19.21 -11.25
C GLN A 148 -2.75 -18.85 -10.02
N LYS A 149 -1.42 -18.82 -10.18
CA LYS A 149 -0.52 -18.29 -9.17
C LYS A 149 -0.53 -16.75 -9.23
N THR A 150 -0.54 -16.11 -8.06
CA THR A 150 -0.44 -14.65 -7.93
C THR A 150 0.95 -14.24 -7.42
N CYS A 151 1.46 -13.10 -7.89
CA CYS A 151 2.80 -12.60 -7.52
C CYS A 151 2.80 -11.14 -7.03
N GLY A 152 1.70 -10.72 -6.38
CA GLY A 152 1.51 -9.34 -5.95
C GLY A 152 0.44 -8.66 -6.80
N ILE A 153 0.62 -7.37 -7.09
CA ILE A 153 -0.27 -6.62 -7.95
C ILE A 153 0.53 -5.67 -8.86
N LYS A 154 0.12 -5.60 -10.13
CA LYS A 154 0.68 -4.70 -11.12
C LYS A 154 -0.40 -3.73 -11.57
N VAL A 155 -0.16 -2.43 -11.43
CA VAL A 155 -1.07 -1.36 -11.85
C VAL A 155 -0.66 -0.84 -13.22
N HIS A 156 -1.59 -0.79 -14.15
CA HIS A 156 -1.42 -0.14 -15.44
C HIS A 156 -2.10 1.22 -15.38
N PHE A 157 -1.34 2.30 -15.54
CA PHE A 157 -1.87 3.65 -15.68
C PHE A 157 -2.09 3.94 -17.16
N LEU A 158 -3.33 4.21 -17.55
CA LEU A 158 -3.75 4.48 -18.93
C LEU A 158 -4.14 5.95 -19.09
N PRO A 159 -4.18 6.47 -20.33
CA PRO A 159 -4.70 7.81 -20.59
C PRO A 159 -6.10 8.03 -20.02
N CYS A 160 -6.50 9.28 -19.83
CA CYS A 160 -7.78 9.64 -19.24
C CYS A 160 -7.95 9.19 -17.78
N ALA A 161 -6.84 9.10 -17.03
CA ALA A 161 -6.81 8.67 -15.64
C ALA A 161 -7.48 7.31 -15.38
N GLN A 162 -7.50 6.43 -16.39
CA GLN A 162 -8.00 5.08 -16.25
C GLN A 162 -6.88 4.16 -15.75
N ILE A 163 -7.25 3.13 -14.99
CA ILE A 163 -6.30 2.10 -14.57
C ILE A 163 -6.82 0.69 -14.84
N LYS A 164 -5.89 -0.24 -15.01
CA LYS A 164 -6.15 -1.69 -14.96
C LYS A 164 -5.21 -2.31 -13.94
N VAL A 165 -5.59 -3.43 -13.34
CA VAL A 165 -4.73 -4.17 -12.41
C VAL A 165 -4.64 -5.64 -12.80
N THR A 166 -3.55 -6.28 -12.41
CA THR A 166 -3.38 -7.73 -12.54
C THR A 166 -2.52 -8.28 -11.42
N THR A 167 -2.76 -9.53 -11.04
CA THR A 167 -1.98 -10.28 -10.05
C THR A 167 -0.98 -11.25 -10.71
N SER A 168 -0.87 -11.21 -12.05
CA SER A 168 -0.07 -12.13 -12.85
C SER A 168 1.39 -12.18 -12.43
N CYS A 169 1.95 -13.38 -12.42
CA CYS A 169 3.38 -13.62 -12.23
C CYS A 169 4.23 -13.35 -13.48
N TYR A 170 3.62 -13.15 -14.65
CA TYR A 170 4.37 -12.81 -15.86
C TYR A 170 4.75 -11.33 -15.87
N ASP A 171 5.85 -11.01 -16.54
CA ASP A 171 6.26 -9.62 -16.79
C ASP A 171 5.53 -9.04 -18.01
N TYR A 172 5.38 -7.72 -18.03
CA TYR A 172 4.79 -7.01 -19.17
C TYR A 172 5.58 -7.28 -20.46
N GLY A 173 4.86 -7.56 -21.55
CA GLY A 173 5.44 -8.00 -22.82
C GLY A 173 5.51 -9.52 -23.00
N ASN A 174 5.37 -10.32 -21.93
CA ASN A 174 5.27 -11.78 -22.06
C ASN A 174 3.98 -12.19 -22.80
N PRO A 175 4.00 -13.21 -23.69
CA PRO A 175 2.82 -13.70 -24.39
C PRO A 175 1.65 -14.08 -23.46
N ASN A 176 1.93 -14.56 -22.25
CA ASN A 176 0.93 -14.97 -21.27
C ASN A 176 0.51 -13.84 -20.30
N TYR A 177 1.10 -12.65 -20.42
CA TYR A 177 0.71 -11.51 -19.59
C TYR A 177 -0.69 -11.00 -19.96
N PRO A 178 -1.63 -10.78 -19.03
CA PRO A 178 -3.04 -10.56 -19.38
C PRO A 178 -3.34 -9.18 -20.01
N ILE A 179 -2.52 -8.16 -19.74
CA ILE A 179 -2.76 -6.80 -20.25
C ILE A 179 -1.83 -6.50 -21.42
N LYS A 180 -2.38 -6.28 -22.61
CA LYS A 180 -1.63 -6.13 -23.88
C LYS A 180 -1.57 -4.70 -24.41
N ASP A 181 -2.12 -3.73 -23.68
CA ASP A 181 -2.07 -2.32 -24.08
C ASP A 181 -0.61 -1.91 -24.35
N PRO A 182 -0.33 -1.13 -25.42
CA PRO A 182 1.04 -0.75 -25.78
C PRO A 182 1.61 0.28 -24.81
N ILE A 183 2.92 0.25 -24.58
CA ILE A 183 3.59 1.15 -23.61
C ILE A 183 3.39 2.63 -23.92
N LYS A 184 3.30 3.00 -25.19
CA LYS A 184 3.04 4.37 -25.62
C LYS A 184 1.60 4.48 -26.10
N MET A 185 0.74 5.04 -25.26
CA MET A 185 -0.64 5.39 -25.62
C MET A 185 -0.77 6.90 -25.71
N GLU A 186 -1.41 7.36 -26.78
CA GLU A 186 -1.80 8.76 -26.91
C GLU A 186 -3.09 9.03 -26.14
N GLU A 187 -3.15 10.17 -25.46
CA GLU A 187 -4.35 10.59 -24.77
C GLU A 187 -5.35 11.16 -25.78
N PRO A 188 -6.59 10.64 -25.85
CA PRO A 188 -7.58 11.18 -26.77
C PRO A 188 -7.97 12.61 -26.36
N LYS A 189 -8.37 13.42 -27.33
CA LYS A 189 -8.84 14.80 -27.09
C LYS A 189 -10.03 14.89 -26.14
N VAL A 190 -10.85 13.84 -26.12
CA VAL A 190 -12.01 13.72 -25.25
C VAL A 190 -11.92 12.37 -24.57
N CYS A 191 -11.93 12.39 -23.25
CA CYS A 191 -11.95 11.18 -22.45
C CYS A 191 -13.37 10.57 -22.44
N PRO A 192 -13.48 9.24 -22.57
CA PRO A 192 -14.77 8.58 -22.40
C PRO A 192 -15.28 8.83 -20.98
N GLN A 193 -16.60 9.01 -20.85
CA GLN A 193 -17.30 9.18 -19.58
C GLN A 193 -17.55 7.84 -18.89
#